data_AF-A0A9J6G2D6-F1
#
_entry.id   AF-A0A9J6G2D6-F1
#
_cell.length_a   1.000
_cell.length_b   1.000
_cell.length_c   1.000
_cell.angle_alpha   90.00
_cell.angle_beta   90.00
_cell.angle_gamma   90.00
#
_symmetry.space_group_name_H-M   'P 1'
#
loop_
_entity.id
_entity.type
_entity.pdbx_description
1 polymer ?
#
loop_
_entity_poly.entity_id
_entity_poly.type
_entity_poly.pdbx_seq_one_letter_code
_entity_poly.pdbx_strand_id
1 'polypeptide(L)'
;MHEDIAKVTFALGHEMVSTVDWLLSDGSPGESSADERGLALTWRVTDDVLKSAPADPGTTARLIIFRQTVRRNATSPADTCSLYLSLCDALLLLLPRSPEEPSEALAHALFVRGMSLRMAQLALGTAYVRSAAGANVTEYAGLAAVSRELLGTAFQLGPRARARWAQLQERRPGTALDELAEDMVAGGARRAALAPAFLEEVRQQLALLLMAREVLAGSLQAWAQRGDRGARAALAFHCSIAGVALVAVLLCLIVVACSLRGQRHRADRAPIVGPPEKSHCYM
;
A
#
# COMPACT_ATOMS: atom_id res chain seq x y z
N MET A 1 7.92 -4.13 -5.08
CA MET A 1 7.58 -4.91 -3.86
C MET A 1 6.18 -4.57 -3.33
N HIS A 2 5.89 -3.34 -2.86
CA HIS A 2 4.55 -3.01 -2.32
C HIS A 2 3.42 -3.08 -3.36
N GLU A 3 3.68 -2.58 -4.57
CA GLU A 3 2.73 -2.65 -5.70
C GLU A 3 2.46 -4.11 -6.12
N ASP A 4 3.48 -4.96 -6.05
CA ASP A 4 3.41 -6.38 -6.39
C ASP A 4 2.53 -7.14 -5.41
N ILE A 5 2.68 -6.86 -4.10
CA ILE A 5 1.82 -7.42 -3.05
C ILE A 5 0.35 -7.04 -3.29
N ALA A 6 0.06 -5.77 -3.59
CA ALA A 6 -1.32 -5.34 -3.87
C ALA A 6 -1.91 -5.99 -5.13
N LYS A 7 -1.10 -6.25 -6.16
CA LYS A 7 -1.52 -7.01 -7.36
C LYS A 7 -1.84 -8.45 -7.01
N VAL A 8 -0.97 -9.13 -6.26
CA VAL A 8 -1.17 -10.52 -5.82
C VAL A 8 -2.41 -10.61 -4.94
N THR A 9 -2.59 -9.72 -3.96
CA THR A 9 -3.79 -9.72 -3.09
C THR A 9 -5.07 -9.50 -3.89
N PHE A 10 -5.06 -8.61 -4.89
CA PHE A 10 -6.23 -8.44 -5.76
C PHE A 10 -6.53 -9.72 -6.54
N ALA A 11 -5.51 -10.38 -7.12
CA ALA A 11 -5.69 -11.60 -7.88
C ALA A 11 -6.25 -12.74 -7.00
N LEU A 12 -5.66 -12.95 -5.81
CA LEU A 12 -6.16 -13.91 -4.83
C LEU A 12 -7.58 -13.60 -4.36
N GLY A 13 -7.90 -12.31 -4.12
CA GLY A 13 -9.23 -11.88 -3.72
C GLY A 13 -10.28 -12.07 -4.82
N HIS A 14 -9.94 -11.78 -6.06
CA HIS A 14 -10.80 -12.04 -7.22
C HIS A 14 -11.02 -13.55 -7.39
N GLU A 15 -9.97 -14.34 -7.28
CA GLU A 15 -10.06 -15.80 -7.32
C GLU A 15 -10.93 -16.38 -6.21
N MET A 16 -10.84 -15.85 -4.99
CA MET A 16 -11.70 -16.24 -3.87
C MET A 16 -13.19 -16.06 -4.23
N VAL A 17 -13.56 -14.86 -4.71
CA VAL A 17 -14.95 -14.55 -5.10
C VAL A 17 -15.41 -15.47 -6.22
N SER A 18 -14.60 -15.65 -7.28
CA SER A 18 -14.92 -16.53 -8.41
C SER A 18 -15.02 -18.00 -8.02
N THR A 19 -14.16 -18.46 -7.09
CA THR A 19 -14.21 -19.84 -6.60
C THR A 19 -15.48 -20.08 -5.79
N VAL A 20 -15.87 -19.15 -4.92
CA VAL A 20 -17.13 -19.24 -4.16
C VAL A 20 -18.34 -19.22 -5.10
N ASP A 21 -18.34 -18.35 -6.10
CA ASP A 21 -19.41 -18.31 -7.10
C ASP A 21 -19.53 -19.64 -7.86
N TRP A 22 -18.40 -20.22 -8.27
CA TRP A 22 -18.36 -21.53 -8.94
C TRP A 22 -18.83 -22.69 -8.05
N LEU A 23 -18.43 -22.71 -6.76
CA LEU A 23 -18.88 -23.73 -5.80
C LEU A 23 -20.41 -23.78 -5.69
N LEU A 24 -21.08 -22.65 -5.94
CA LEU A 24 -22.52 -22.45 -5.77
C LEU A 24 -23.26 -22.22 -7.09
N SER A 25 -22.60 -22.47 -8.22
CA SER A 25 -23.22 -22.41 -9.54
C SER A 25 -24.09 -23.65 -9.77
N ASP A 26 -25.28 -23.44 -10.35
CA ASP A 26 -26.16 -24.53 -10.72
C ASP A 26 -25.46 -25.40 -11.76
N GLY A 27 -25.27 -26.69 -11.45
CA GLY A 27 -24.53 -27.64 -12.28
C GLY A 27 -25.25 -28.03 -13.58
N SER A 28 -26.05 -27.13 -14.16
CA SER A 28 -26.75 -27.37 -15.41
C SER A 28 -25.71 -27.69 -16.51
N PRO A 29 -25.93 -28.69 -17.39
CA PRO A 29 -24.89 -29.20 -18.29
C PRO A 29 -24.28 -28.16 -19.26
N GLY A 30 -24.93 -27.00 -19.44
CA GLY A 30 -24.42 -25.87 -20.22
C GLY A 30 -23.69 -24.82 -19.38
N GLU A 31 -24.26 -24.38 -18.26
CA GLU A 31 -23.70 -23.33 -17.41
C GLU A 31 -22.48 -23.84 -16.63
N SER A 32 -22.50 -25.10 -16.18
CA SER A 32 -21.33 -25.73 -15.52
C SER A 32 -20.06 -25.62 -16.36
N SER A 33 -20.18 -25.75 -17.69
CA SER A 33 -19.05 -25.63 -18.62
C SER A 33 -18.55 -24.19 -18.81
N ALA A 34 -19.42 -23.20 -18.65
CA ALA A 34 -19.07 -21.79 -18.75
C ALA A 34 -18.40 -21.31 -17.45
N ASP A 35 -18.96 -21.72 -16.31
CA ASP A 35 -18.44 -21.38 -14.98
C ASP A 35 -17.06 -22.01 -14.73
N GLU A 36 -16.85 -23.26 -15.16
CA GLU A 36 -15.53 -23.91 -15.11
C GLU A 36 -14.50 -23.19 -15.98
N ARG A 37 -14.87 -22.74 -17.18
CA ARG A 37 -13.99 -21.95 -18.04
C ARG A 37 -13.67 -20.58 -17.44
N GLY A 38 -14.66 -19.93 -16.83
CA GLY A 38 -14.49 -18.66 -16.13
C GLY A 38 -13.55 -18.77 -14.92
N LEU A 39 -13.72 -19.82 -14.13
CA LEU A 39 -12.83 -20.12 -12.99
C LEU A 39 -11.42 -20.44 -13.46
N ALA A 40 -11.26 -21.29 -14.49
CA ALA A 40 -9.95 -21.63 -15.05
C ALA A 40 -9.22 -20.40 -15.61
N LEU A 41 -9.95 -19.48 -16.26
CA LEU A 41 -9.39 -18.20 -16.69
C LEU A 41 -8.93 -17.35 -15.51
N THR A 42 -9.74 -17.28 -14.44
CA THR A 42 -9.37 -16.56 -13.22
C THR A 42 -8.09 -17.13 -12.59
N TRP A 43 -7.99 -18.46 -12.47
CA TRP A 43 -6.79 -19.13 -11.97
C TRP A 43 -5.55 -18.83 -12.81
N ARG A 44 -5.70 -18.85 -14.14
CA ARG A 44 -4.61 -18.50 -15.05
C ARG A 44 -4.14 -17.06 -14.86
N VAL A 45 -5.07 -16.12 -14.71
CA VAL A 45 -4.73 -14.71 -14.43
C VAL A 45 -3.96 -14.60 -13.11
N THR A 46 -4.41 -15.30 -12.06
CA THR A 46 -3.69 -15.33 -10.78
C THR A 46 -2.30 -15.94 -10.93
N ASP A 47 -2.14 -17.01 -11.70
CA ASP A 47 -0.83 -17.63 -11.95
C ASP A 47 0.11 -16.68 -12.69
N ASP A 48 -0.39 -15.95 -13.67
CA ASP A 48 0.42 -15.00 -14.42
C ASP A 48 0.84 -13.81 -13.53
N VAL A 49 -0.04 -13.36 -12.61
CA VAL A 49 0.33 -12.38 -11.57
C VAL A 49 1.40 -12.95 -10.64
N LEU A 50 1.23 -14.17 -10.11
CA LEU A 50 2.20 -14.82 -9.22
C LEU A 50 3.55 -15.07 -9.88
N LYS A 51 3.60 -15.34 -11.19
CA LYS A 51 4.87 -15.44 -11.93
C LYS A 51 5.58 -14.09 -12.04
N SER A 52 4.83 -13.02 -12.26
CA SER A 52 5.38 -11.65 -12.41
C SER A 52 5.76 -11.00 -11.07
N ALA A 53 5.09 -11.42 -9.99
CA ALA A 53 5.19 -10.89 -8.65
C ALA A 53 5.17 -12.08 -7.66
N PRO A 54 6.30 -12.78 -7.48
CA PRO A 54 6.32 -14.01 -6.70
C PRO A 54 5.93 -13.75 -5.25
N ALA A 55 4.88 -14.46 -4.81
CA ALA A 55 4.56 -14.63 -3.40
C ALA A 55 5.61 -15.52 -2.73
N ASP A 56 5.55 -15.62 -1.40
CA ASP A 56 6.39 -16.59 -0.70
C ASP A 56 6.06 -18.03 -1.15
N PRO A 57 7.05 -18.95 -1.12
CA PRO A 57 6.85 -20.33 -1.57
C PRO A 57 5.71 -21.07 -0.84
N GLY A 58 5.46 -20.72 0.43
CA GLY A 58 4.41 -21.32 1.26
C GLY A 58 3.01 -20.94 0.77
N THR A 59 2.77 -19.67 0.45
CA THR A 59 1.52 -19.19 -0.14
C THR A 59 1.23 -19.89 -1.46
N THR A 60 2.23 -20.00 -2.34
CA THR A 60 2.08 -20.65 -3.64
C THR A 60 1.77 -22.14 -3.50
N ALA A 61 2.49 -22.86 -2.63
CA ALA A 61 2.26 -24.28 -2.39
C ALA A 61 0.85 -24.56 -1.83
N ARG A 62 0.40 -23.77 -0.85
CA ARG A 62 -0.94 -23.90 -0.26
C ARG A 62 -2.05 -23.64 -1.27
N LEU A 63 -1.88 -22.65 -2.15
CA LEU A 63 -2.84 -22.37 -3.23
C LEU A 63 -2.93 -23.52 -4.23
N ILE A 64 -1.81 -24.10 -4.63
CA ILE A 64 -1.77 -25.25 -5.54
C ILE A 64 -2.50 -26.45 -4.93
N ILE A 65 -2.21 -26.77 -3.66
CA ILE A 65 -2.87 -27.87 -2.94
C ILE A 65 -4.38 -27.63 -2.87
N PHE A 66 -4.80 -26.41 -2.54
CA PHE A 66 -6.21 -26.05 -2.49
C PHE A 66 -6.89 -26.27 -3.86
N ARG A 67 -6.33 -25.75 -4.96
CA ARG A 67 -6.92 -25.91 -6.29
C ARG A 67 -6.99 -27.36 -6.76
N GLN A 68 -6.07 -28.21 -6.32
CA GLN A 68 -6.10 -29.65 -6.61
C GLN A 68 -7.19 -30.38 -5.82
N THR A 69 -7.59 -29.85 -4.66
CA THR A 69 -8.50 -30.50 -3.70
C THR A 69 -9.90 -29.89 -3.66
N VAL A 70 -10.09 -28.68 -4.19
CA VAL A 70 -11.38 -27.98 -4.24
C VAL A 70 -12.40 -28.76 -5.08
N ARG A 71 -13.61 -28.96 -4.55
CA ARG A 71 -14.71 -29.69 -5.20
C ARG A 71 -16.04 -29.00 -4.89
N ARG A 72 -16.89 -28.78 -5.91
CA ARG A 72 -18.21 -28.13 -5.77
C ARG A 72 -19.03 -28.66 -4.59
N ASN A 73 -19.11 -29.98 -4.45
CA ASN A 73 -20.01 -30.61 -3.47
C ASN A 73 -19.35 -30.97 -2.14
N ALA A 74 -18.06 -30.66 -1.94
CA ALA A 74 -17.33 -31.05 -0.74
C ALA A 74 -16.53 -29.90 -0.10
N THR A 75 -16.37 -28.77 -0.80
CA THR A 75 -15.65 -27.61 -0.26
C THR A 75 -16.64 -26.56 0.24
N SER A 76 -16.49 -26.17 1.51
CA SER A 76 -17.27 -25.10 2.12
C SER A 76 -16.87 -23.72 1.56
N PRO A 77 -17.82 -22.87 1.16
CA PRO A 77 -17.53 -21.48 0.79
C PRO A 77 -16.81 -20.69 1.89
N ALA A 78 -17.20 -20.91 3.16
CA ALA A 78 -16.58 -20.25 4.31
C ALA A 78 -15.12 -20.69 4.50
N ASP A 79 -14.84 -21.99 4.34
CA ASP A 79 -13.48 -22.51 4.44
C ASP A 79 -12.59 -21.97 3.32
N THR A 80 -13.12 -21.84 2.09
CA THR A 80 -12.35 -21.21 1.01
C THR A 80 -12.09 -19.73 1.29
N CYS A 81 -13.06 -18.99 1.83
CA CYS A 81 -12.83 -17.59 2.25
C CYS A 81 -11.72 -17.49 3.30
N SER A 82 -11.76 -18.34 4.33
CA SER A 82 -10.74 -18.41 5.38
C SER A 82 -9.36 -18.74 4.82
N LEU A 83 -9.28 -19.69 3.88
CA LEU A 83 -8.04 -20.05 3.20
C LEU A 83 -7.45 -18.85 2.45
N TYR A 84 -8.22 -18.20 1.56
CA TYR A 84 -7.71 -17.06 0.79
C TYR A 84 -7.35 -15.85 1.67
N LEU A 85 -8.10 -15.58 2.74
CA LEU A 85 -7.74 -14.57 3.73
C LEU A 85 -6.39 -14.89 4.40
N SER A 86 -6.16 -16.15 4.77
CA SER A 86 -4.89 -16.57 5.36
C SER A 86 -3.71 -16.46 4.38
N LEU A 87 -3.94 -16.67 3.07
CA LEU A 87 -2.94 -16.42 2.03
C LEU A 87 -2.64 -14.93 1.91
N CYS A 88 -3.67 -14.09 1.92
CA CYS A 88 -3.50 -12.63 1.89
C CYS A 88 -2.77 -12.11 3.13
N ASP A 89 -3.01 -12.69 4.31
CA ASP A 89 -2.35 -12.30 5.55
C ASP A 89 -0.88 -12.69 5.59
N ALA A 90 -0.50 -13.81 4.96
CA ALA A 90 0.89 -14.17 4.78
C ALA A 90 1.65 -13.09 3.96
N LEU A 91 1.00 -12.49 2.95
CA LEU A 91 1.59 -11.41 2.16
C LEU A 91 1.79 -10.12 2.97
N LEU A 92 0.95 -9.85 3.96
CA LEU A 92 1.12 -8.68 4.84
C LEU A 92 2.38 -8.75 5.69
N LEU A 93 2.87 -9.95 6.00
CA LEU A 93 4.13 -10.15 6.72
C LEU A 93 5.35 -9.71 5.91
N LEU A 94 5.22 -9.60 4.58
CA LEU A 94 6.27 -9.13 3.68
C LEU A 94 6.35 -7.60 3.61
N LEU A 95 5.38 -6.88 4.20
CA LEU A 95 5.37 -5.43 4.23
C LEU A 95 6.22 -4.92 5.42
N PRO A 96 7.19 -4.02 5.21
CA PRO A 96 7.94 -3.42 6.30
C PRO A 96 7.02 -2.72 7.31
N ARG A 97 7.16 -3.10 8.59
CA ARG A 97 6.53 -2.42 9.73
C ARG A 97 7.39 -1.22 10.10
N SER A 98 7.05 -0.03 9.62
CA SER A 98 7.65 1.21 10.13
C SER A 98 6.76 1.75 11.26
N PRO A 99 7.29 1.94 12.49
CA PRO A 99 6.45 2.14 13.67
C PRO A 99 5.99 3.59 13.93
N GLU A 100 6.49 4.63 13.26
CA GLU A 100 6.35 5.99 13.83
C GLU A 100 5.81 7.12 12.94
N GLU A 101 5.48 6.94 11.66
CA GLU A 101 4.80 7.98 10.87
C GLU A 101 3.83 7.39 9.82
N PRO A 102 2.83 8.16 9.34
CA PRO A 102 2.06 7.80 8.15
C PRO A 102 3.01 7.58 6.97
N SER A 103 3.37 6.33 6.73
CA SER A 103 4.30 5.92 5.69
C SER A 103 3.57 5.28 4.51
N GLU A 104 4.19 5.36 3.33
CA GLU A 104 3.75 4.65 2.13
C GLU A 104 3.52 3.16 2.40
N ALA A 105 4.41 2.54 3.18
CA ALA A 105 4.30 1.14 3.58
C ALA A 105 3.05 0.86 4.43
N LEU A 106 2.74 1.74 5.40
CA LEU A 106 1.55 1.60 6.24
C LEU A 106 0.26 1.72 5.42
N ALA A 107 0.16 2.71 4.54
CA ALA A 107 -1.02 2.84 3.69
C ALA A 107 -1.19 1.66 2.72
N HIS A 108 -0.08 1.15 2.18
CA HIS A 108 -0.11 -0.08 1.40
C HIS A 108 -0.64 -1.25 2.24
N ALA A 109 -0.16 -1.43 3.47
CA ALA A 109 -0.61 -2.50 4.36
C ALA A 109 -2.11 -2.38 4.70
N LEU A 110 -2.56 -1.18 5.05
CA LEU A 110 -3.98 -0.90 5.32
C LEU A 110 -4.83 -1.17 4.08
N PHE A 111 -4.39 -0.75 2.89
CA PHE A 111 -5.11 -0.98 1.65
C PHE A 111 -5.20 -2.47 1.32
N VAL A 112 -4.07 -3.19 1.40
CA VAL A 112 -4.00 -4.63 1.12
C VAL A 112 -4.92 -5.41 2.04
N ARG A 113 -4.88 -5.14 3.35
CA ARG A 113 -5.78 -5.77 4.33
C ARG A 113 -7.23 -5.36 4.12
N GLY A 114 -7.50 -4.08 3.87
CA GLY A 114 -8.85 -3.60 3.61
C GLY A 114 -9.46 -4.24 2.36
N MET A 115 -8.67 -4.38 1.30
CA MET A 115 -9.06 -5.04 0.05
C MET A 115 -9.34 -6.53 0.25
N SER A 116 -8.48 -7.27 0.96
CA SER A 116 -8.71 -8.71 1.20
C SER A 116 -9.98 -8.95 2.02
N LEU A 117 -10.23 -8.15 3.06
CA LEU A 117 -11.45 -8.21 3.86
C LEU A 117 -12.69 -7.84 3.05
N ARG A 118 -12.59 -6.83 2.17
CA ARG A 118 -13.69 -6.46 1.28
C ARG A 118 -14.03 -7.60 0.32
N MET A 119 -13.03 -8.24 -0.28
CA MET A 119 -13.23 -9.39 -1.16
C MET A 119 -13.88 -10.56 -0.41
N ALA A 120 -13.49 -10.80 0.85
CA ALA A 120 -14.09 -11.85 1.67
C ALA A 120 -15.55 -11.55 2.00
N GLN A 121 -15.87 -10.28 2.29
CA GLN A 121 -17.26 -9.84 2.43
C GLN A 121 -18.06 -10.14 1.16
N LEU A 122 -17.54 -9.79 -0.02
CA LEU A 122 -18.21 -10.05 -1.30
C LEU A 122 -18.43 -11.56 -1.51
N ALA A 123 -17.43 -12.38 -1.24
CA ALA A 123 -17.51 -13.83 -1.34
C ALA A 123 -18.56 -14.43 -0.38
N LEU A 124 -18.60 -14.01 0.89
CA LEU A 124 -19.62 -14.44 1.84
C LEU A 124 -21.02 -13.98 1.43
N GLY A 125 -21.15 -12.77 0.87
CA GLY A 125 -22.42 -12.29 0.33
C GLY A 125 -22.89 -13.11 -0.87
N THR A 126 -21.97 -13.48 -1.78
CA THR A 126 -22.25 -14.42 -2.89
C THR A 126 -22.72 -15.76 -2.34
N ALA A 127 -22.06 -16.26 -1.29
CA ALA A 127 -22.46 -17.50 -0.64
C ALA A 127 -23.87 -17.43 -0.05
N TYR A 128 -24.20 -16.30 0.57
CA TYR A 128 -25.52 -16.08 1.13
C TYR A 128 -26.61 -16.03 0.06
N VAL A 129 -26.41 -15.31 -1.05
CA VAL A 129 -27.46 -15.17 -2.08
C VAL A 129 -27.65 -16.42 -2.93
N ARG A 130 -26.61 -17.25 -3.10
CA ARG A 130 -26.66 -18.45 -3.94
C ARG A 130 -26.90 -19.76 -3.19
N SER A 131 -26.60 -19.84 -1.90
CA SER A 131 -26.88 -21.04 -1.10
C SER A 131 -28.17 -20.90 -0.31
N ALA A 132 -28.81 -22.02 0.03
CA ALA A 132 -29.90 -22.05 1.01
C ALA A 132 -29.40 -21.99 2.46
N ALA A 133 -28.08 -22.11 2.68
CA ALA A 133 -27.50 -22.08 4.01
C ALA A 133 -27.64 -20.69 4.65
N GLY A 134 -27.75 -20.64 5.98
CA GLY A 134 -27.65 -19.38 6.72
C GLY A 134 -26.23 -18.82 6.61
N ALA A 135 -26.09 -17.49 6.50
CA ALA A 135 -24.79 -16.82 6.57
C ALA A 135 -24.58 -16.19 7.95
N ASN A 136 -23.34 -16.14 8.39
CA ASN A 136 -22.95 -15.47 9.62
C ASN A 136 -23.00 -13.94 9.40
N VAL A 137 -24.12 -13.34 9.78
CA VAL A 137 -24.37 -11.89 9.62
C VAL A 137 -23.32 -11.05 10.33
N THR A 138 -22.91 -11.47 11.52
CA THR A 138 -21.89 -10.77 12.32
C THR A 138 -20.55 -10.74 11.61
N GLU A 139 -20.16 -11.86 10.99
CA GLU A 139 -18.94 -11.94 10.21
C GLU A 139 -19.02 -11.07 8.96
N TYR A 140 -20.12 -11.16 8.21
CA TYR A 140 -20.34 -10.32 7.03
C TYR A 140 -20.28 -8.81 7.35
N ALA A 141 -21.01 -8.37 8.37
CA ALA A 141 -21.04 -6.98 8.80
C ALA A 141 -19.69 -6.52 9.38
N GLY A 142 -19.01 -7.40 10.13
CA GLY A 142 -17.66 -7.15 10.65
C GLY A 142 -16.64 -6.92 9.54
N LEU A 143 -16.62 -7.78 8.52
CA LEU A 143 -15.77 -7.60 7.35
C LEU A 143 -16.09 -6.29 6.62
N ALA A 144 -17.37 -5.94 6.48
CA ALA A 144 -17.81 -4.72 5.83
C ALA A 144 -17.34 -3.45 6.56
N ALA A 145 -17.44 -3.43 7.90
CA ALA A 145 -17.03 -2.29 8.72
C ALA A 145 -15.51 -2.11 8.69
N VAL A 146 -14.77 -3.18 8.99
CA VAL A 146 -13.30 -3.13 9.08
C VAL A 146 -12.67 -2.84 7.72
N SER A 147 -13.16 -3.46 6.64
CA SER A 147 -12.64 -3.18 5.30
C SER A 147 -12.83 -1.72 4.89
N ARG A 148 -14.00 -1.14 5.17
CA ARG A 148 -14.32 0.26 4.86
C ARG A 148 -13.41 1.23 5.61
N GLU A 149 -13.17 0.97 6.89
CA GLU A 149 -12.26 1.77 7.71
C GLU A 149 -10.83 1.71 7.18
N LEU A 150 -10.29 0.51 6.97
CA LEU A 150 -8.91 0.33 6.50
C LEU A 150 -8.68 0.95 5.12
N LEU A 151 -9.62 0.73 4.18
CA LEU A 151 -9.55 1.34 2.86
C LEU A 151 -9.61 2.87 2.97
N GLY A 152 -10.53 3.42 3.78
CA GLY A 152 -10.62 4.86 4.00
C GLY A 152 -9.33 5.46 4.56
N THR A 153 -8.74 4.80 5.57
CA THR A 153 -7.50 5.23 6.23
C THR A 153 -6.29 5.15 5.30
N ALA A 154 -6.23 4.14 4.42
CA ALA A 154 -5.13 4.00 3.46
C ALA A 154 -4.96 5.23 2.54
N PHE A 155 -6.05 5.93 2.20
CA PHE A 155 -5.98 7.14 1.36
C PHE A 155 -5.73 8.43 2.15
N GLN A 156 -5.55 8.37 3.47
CA GLN A 156 -5.36 9.57 4.30
C GLN A 156 -3.95 10.15 4.27
N LEU A 157 -2.98 9.46 3.65
CA LEU A 157 -1.58 9.92 3.54
C LEU A 157 -1.38 11.31 2.91
N GLY A 158 -2.35 11.79 2.13
CA GLY A 158 -2.26 13.11 1.55
C GLY A 158 -3.59 13.63 1.01
N PRO A 159 -3.73 14.96 0.84
CA PRO A 159 -4.97 15.59 0.38
C PRO A 159 -5.41 15.09 -1.01
N ARG A 160 -4.46 14.80 -1.91
CA ARG A 160 -4.75 14.27 -3.25
C ARG A 160 -5.28 12.84 -3.21
N ALA A 161 -4.69 11.97 -2.38
CA ALA A 161 -5.17 10.60 -2.19
C ALA A 161 -6.58 10.60 -1.59
N ARG A 162 -6.82 11.45 -0.57
CA ARG A 162 -8.16 11.66 0.03
C ARG A 162 -9.19 12.13 -0.99
N ALA A 163 -8.86 13.13 -1.81
CA ALA A 163 -9.77 13.64 -2.84
C ALA A 163 -10.10 12.57 -3.90
N ARG A 164 -9.11 11.76 -4.31
CA ARG A 164 -9.33 10.64 -5.23
C ARG A 164 -10.19 9.54 -4.61
N TRP A 165 -10.00 9.24 -3.33
CA TRP A 165 -10.84 8.30 -2.61
C TRP A 165 -12.30 8.77 -2.55
N ALA A 166 -12.53 10.06 -2.24
CA ALA A 166 -13.87 10.64 -2.26
C ALA A 166 -14.55 10.47 -3.64
N GLN A 167 -13.83 10.76 -4.73
CA GLN A 167 -14.33 10.53 -6.10
C GLN A 167 -14.67 9.06 -6.39
N LEU A 168 -13.91 8.11 -5.83
CA LEU A 168 -14.22 6.68 -5.97
C LEU A 168 -15.47 6.30 -5.15
N GLN A 169 -15.67 6.90 -3.98
CA GLN A 169 -16.87 6.66 -3.16
C GLN A 169 -18.14 7.22 -3.82
N GLU A 170 -18.06 8.31 -4.57
CA GLU A 170 -19.21 8.82 -5.34
C GLU A 170 -19.67 7.83 -6.43
N ARG A 171 -18.75 7.00 -6.93
CA ARG A 171 -19.03 5.96 -7.94
C ARG A 171 -19.42 4.62 -7.32
N ARG A 172 -19.52 4.55 -6.00
CA ARG A 172 -19.71 3.30 -5.27
C ARG A 172 -21.18 2.86 -5.37
N PRO A 173 -21.47 1.70 -5.98
CA PRO A 173 -22.74 1.03 -5.74
C PRO A 173 -22.74 0.54 -4.29
N GLY A 174 -23.83 0.75 -3.57
CA GLY A 174 -23.93 0.36 -2.15
C GLY A 174 -25.29 -0.21 -1.76
N THR A 175 -26.31 -0.03 -2.60
CA THR A 175 -27.69 -0.34 -2.24
C THR A 175 -27.90 -1.82 -2.03
N ALA A 176 -27.40 -2.70 -2.92
CA ALA A 176 -27.61 -4.13 -2.75
C ALA A 176 -26.73 -4.71 -1.62
N LEU A 177 -25.55 -4.14 -1.37
CA LEU A 177 -24.70 -4.56 -0.25
C LEU A 177 -25.34 -4.26 1.11
N ASP A 178 -25.91 -3.06 1.27
CA ASP A 178 -26.54 -2.64 2.51
C ASP A 178 -27.89 -3.37 2.70
N GLU A 179 -28.68 -3.53 1.62
CA GLU A 179 -29.92 -4.33 1.64
C GLU A 179 -29.68 -5.81 1.95
N LEU A 180 -28.52 -6.37 1.54
CA LEU A 180 -28.16 -7.75 1.87
C LEU A 180 -27.93 -7.94 3.38
N ALA A 181 -27.24 -6.99 4.02
CA ALA A 181 -27.02 -7.03 5.46
C ALA A 181 -28.35 -6.96 6.22
N GLU A 182 -29.28 -6.12 5.75
CA GLU A 182 -30.63 -6.04 6.32
C GLU A 182 -31.42 -7.34 6.13
N ASP A 183 -31.37 -7.94 4.94
CA ASP A 183 -32.05 -9.21 4.65
C ASP A 183 -31.48 -10.35 5.50
N MET A 184 -30.16 -10.39 5.67
CA MET A 184 -29.47 -11.31 6.58
C MET A 184 -30.00 -11.21 8.02
N VAL A 185 -30.18 -9.99 8.54
CA VAL A 185 -30.76 -9.77 9.88
C VAL A 185 -32.25 -10.14 9.93
N ALA A 186 -32.99 -9.86 8.86
CA ALA A 186 -34.43 -10.13 8.75
C ALA A 186 -34.77 -11.62 8.48
N GLY A 187 -33.78 -12.51 8.46
CA GLY A 187 -33.99 -13.96 8.28
C GLY A 187 -33.96 -14.43 6.82
N GLY A 188 -33.66 -13.56 5.86
CA GLY A 188 -33.33 -13.90 4.48
C GLY A 188 -34.50 -14.15 3.54
N ALA A 189 -35.62 -13.47 3.77
CA ALA A 189 -36.83 -13.62 2.96
C ALA A 189 -36.68 -13.05 1.53
N ARG A 190 -35.78 -12.08 1.31
CA ARG A 190 -35.59 -11.40 0.02
C ARG A 190 -34.36 -11.90 -0.74
N ARG A 191 -33.64 -12.88 -0.21
CA ARG A 191 -32.39 -13.44 -0.76
C ARG A 191 -32.42 -13.67 -2.27
N ALA A 192 -33.43 -14.39 -2.76
CA ALA A 192 -33.54 -14.72 -4.19
C ALA A 192 -33.81 -13.48 -5.06
N ALA A 193 -34.55 -12.49 -4.53
CA ALA A 193 -34.84 -11.24 -5.22
C ALA A 193 -33.63 -10.30 -5.23
N LEU A 194 -32.80 -10.32 -4.18
CA LEU A 194 -31.59 -9.51 -4.05
C LEU A 194 -30.41 -10.08 -4.87
N ALA A 195 -30.40 -11.38 -5.14
CA ALA A 195 -29.27 -12.06 -5.79
C ALA A 195 -28.79 -11.39 -7.09
N PRO A 196 -29.65 -11.04 -8.08
CA PRO A 196 -29.17 -10.45 -9.33
C PRO A 196 -28.51 -9.08 -9.13
N ALA A 197 -29.12 -8.22 -8.31
CA ALA A 197 -28.60 -6.89 -8.02
C ALA A 197 -27.27 -6.98 -7.24
N PHE A 198 -27.21 -7.88 -6.25
CA PHE A 198 -26.01 -8.11 -5.47
C PHE A 198 -24.84 -8.64 -6.31
N LEU A 199 -25.07 -9.65 -7.16
CA LEU A 199 -24.00 -10.23 -8.00
C LEU A 199 -23.47 -9.24 -9.03
N GLU A 200 -24.32 -8.37 -9.57
CA GLU A 200 -23.87 -7.27 -10.43
C GLU A 200 -23.06 -6.24 -9.63
N GLU A 201 -23.50 -5.90 -8.42
CA GLU A 201 -22.76 -5.02 -7.53
C GLU A 201 -21.40 -5.61 -7.12
N VAL A 202 -21.28 -6.92 -6.94
CA VAL A 202 -19.98 -7.61 -6.74
C VAL A 202 -19.02 -7.28 -7.88
N ARG A 203 -19.45 -7.41 -9.15
CA ARG A 203 -18.59 -7.08 -10.31
C ARG A 203 -18.14 -5.63 -10.30
N GLN A 204 -19.05 -4.71 -9.98
CA GLN A 204 -18.74 -3.29 -9.90
C GLN A 204 -17.78 -2.98 -8.74
N GLN A 205 -17.92 -3.67 -7.60
CA GLN A 205 -17.00 -3.56 -6.47
C GLN A 205 -15.60 -4.11 -6.80
N LEU A 206 -15.50 -5.22 -7.53
CA LEU A 206 -14.22 -5.73 -8.03
C LEU A 206 -13.52 -4.70 -8.92
N ALA A 207 -14.25 -4.07 -9.85
CA ALA A 207 -13.71 -3.01 -10.70
C ALA A 207 -13.29 -1.76 -9.89
N LEU A 208 -14.07 -1.38 -8.87
CA LEU A 208 -13.73 -0.27 -7.98
C LEU A 208 -12.48 -0.55 -7.16
N LEU A 209 -12.31 -1.76 -6.63
CA LEU A 209 -11.10 -2.15 -5.89
C LEU A 209 -9.87 -2.15 -6.80
N LEU A 210 -10.02 -2.59 -8.05
CA LEU A 210 -8.96 -2.52 -9.06
C LEU A 210 -8.54 -1.06 -9.34
N MET A 211 -9.51 -0.18 -9.58
CA MET A 211 -9.24 1.25 -9.77
C MET A 211 -8.65 1.90 -8.52
N ALA A 212 -9.15 1.57 -7.33
CA ALA A 212 -8.63 2.09 -6.07
C ALA A 212 -7.16 1.70 -5.88
N ARG A 213 -6.78 0.47 -6.24
CA ARG A 213 -5.38 0.01 -6.21
C ARG A 213 -4.49 0.88 -7.09
N GLU A 214 -4.90 1.12 -8.33
CA GLU A 214 -4.14 1.94 -9.29
C GLU A 214 -4.02 3.40 -8.83
N VAL A 215 -5.12 3.96 -8.33
CA VAL A 215 -5.17 5.32 -7.79
C VAL A 215 -4.25 5.48 -6.58
N LEU A 216 -4.24 4.49 -5.68
CA LEU A 216 -3.36 4.50 -4.51
C LEU A 216 -1.90 4.41 -4.94
N ALA A 217 -1.54 3.45 -5.81
CA ALA A 217 -0.18 3.29 -6.32
C ALA A 217 0.34 4.59 -6.96
N GLY A 218 -0.45 5.22 -7.84
CA GLY A 218 -0.08 6.50 -8.44
C GLY A 218 0.02 7.65 -7.43
N SER A 219 -0.81 7.65 -6.39
CA SER A 219 -0.77 8.66 -5.32
C SER A 219 0.45 8.52 -4.42
N LEU A 220 0.84 7.28 -4.12
CA LEU A 220 2.02 6.93 -3.33
C LEU A 220 3.31 7.25 -4.08
N GLN A 221 3.40 6.87 -5.36
CA GLN A 221 4.52 7.23 -6.21
C GLN A 221 4.71 8.76 -6.29
N ALA A 222 3.62 9.51 -6.45
CA ALA A 222 3.67 10.98 -6.45
C ALA A 222 3.99 11.59 -5.07
N TRP A 223 3.71 10.88 -3.98
CA TRP A 223 4.09 11.28 -2.63
C TRP A 223 5.58 11.05 -2.38
N ALA A 224 6.09 9.86 -2.71
CA ALA A 224 7.51 9.51 -2.61
C ALA A 224 8.41 10.47 -3.41
N GLN A 225 8.02 10.78 -4.66
CA GLN A 225 8.75 11.75 -5.50
C GLN A 225 8.80 13.16 -4.89
N ARG A 226 7.76 13.58 -4.17
CA ARG A 226 7.74 14.88 -3.48
C ARG A 226 8.66 14.88 -2.27
N GLY A 227 8.65 13.80 -1.49
CA GLY A 227 9.57 13.61 -0.37
C GLY A 227 11.03 13.67 -0.82
N ASP A 228 11.38 12.96 -1.89
CA ASP A 228 12.73 12.94 -2.45
C ASP A 228 13.18 14.33 -2.96
N ARG A 229 12.30 15.07 -3.65
CA ARG A 229 12.58 16.47 -4.04
C ARG A 229 12.83 17.37 -2.83
N GLY A 230 12.03 17.23 -1.77
CA GLY A 230 12.20 17.99 -0.53
C GLY A 230 13.53 17.67 0.17
N ALA A 231 13.88 16.40 0.26
CA ALA A 231 15.15 15.95 0.83
C ALA A 231 16.36 16.47 0.03
N ARG A 232 16.31 16.39 -1.30
CA ARG A 232 17.37 16.94 -2.18
C ARG A 232 17.48 18.46 -2.05
N ALA A 233 16.37 19.18 -1.94
CA ALA A 233 16.37 20.63 -1.74
C ALA A 233 16.97 21.01 -0.37
N ALA A 234 16.62 20.27 0.69
CA ALA A 234 17.21 20.45 2.01
C ALA A 234 18.73 20.16 1.98
N LEU A 235 19.15 19.05 1.36
CA LEU A 235 20.57 18.72 1.21
C LEU A 235 21.33 19.82 0.45
N ALA A 236 20.79 20.29 -0.68
CA ALA A 236 21.39 21.36 -1.48
C ALA A 236 21.53 22.66 -0.67
N PHE A 237 20.54 23.01 0.15
CA PHE A 237 20.60 24.15 1.06
C PHE A 237 21.71 24.01 2.10
N HIS A 238 21.82 22.85 2.76
CA HIS A 238 22.87 22.60 3.75
C HIS A 238 24.26 22.57 3.11
N CYS A 239 24.41 21.97 1.92
CA CYS A 239 25.65 22.00 1.15
C CYS A 239 26.04 23.43 0.73
N SER A 240 25.06 24.27 0.37
CA SER A 240 25.31 25.68 0.03
C SER A 240 25.84 26.46 1.24
N ILE A 241 25.22 26.30 2.41
CA ILE A 241 25.70 26.92 3.66
C ILE A 241 27.10 26.43 4.01
N ALA A 242 27.33 25.12 3.94
CA ALA A 242 28.65 24.54 4.22
C ALA A 242 29.73 25.08 3.26
N GLY A 243 29.40 25.24 1.98
CA GLY A 243 30.30 25.84 0.98
C GLY A 243 30.64 27.29 1.31
N VAL A 244 29.65 28.11 1.66
CA VAL A 244 29.86 29.52 2.05
C VAL A 244 30.73 29.60 3.33
N ALA A 245 30.45 28.76 4.32
CA ALA A 245 31.24 28.70 5.55
C ALA A 245 32.70 28.32 5.29
N LEU A 246 32.95 27.32 4.43
CA LEU A 246 34.30 26.91 4.05
C LEU A 246 35.08 28.04 3.36
N VAL A 247 34.45 28.76 2.43
CA VAL A 247 35.07 29.90 1.74
C VAL A 247 35.40 31.03 2.73
N ALA A 248 34.51 31.32 3.68
CA ALA A 248 34.76 32.31 4.71
C ALA A 248 35.97 31.94 5.59
N VAL A 249 36.07 30.66 6.00
CA VAL A 249 37.22 30.16 6.78
C VAL A 249 38.51 30.27 5.98
N LEU A 250 38.51 29.87 4.69
CA LEU A 250 39.68 29.99 3.82
C LEU A 250 40.12 31.46 3.66
N LEU A 251 39.18 32.38 3.46
CA LEU A 251 39.48 33.81 3.38
C LEU A 251 40.08 34.33 4.69
N CYS A 252 39.52 33.96 5.84
CA CYS A 252 40.08 34.31 7.14
C CYS A 252 41.52 33.77 7.31
N LEU A 253 41.78 32.52 6.91
CA LEU A 253 43.11 31.92 6.96
C LEU A 253 44.10 32.66 6.05
N ILE A 254 43.69 33.06 4.84
CA ILE A 254 44.51 33.85 3.91
C ILE A 254 44.86 35.20 4.55
N VAL A 255 43.87 35.92 5.09
CA VAL A 255 44.09 37.21 5.75
C VAL A 255 45.05 37.09 6.94
N VAL A 256 44.90 36.05 7.77
CA VAL A 256 45.81 35.77 8.89
C VAL A 256 47.22 35.46 8.39
N ALA A 257 47.37 34.60 7.37
CA ALA A 257 48.66 34.25 6.79
C ALA A 257 49.38 35.46 6.18
N CYS A 258 48.64 36.33 5.48
CA CYS A 258 49.15 37.59 4.95
C CYS A 258 49.59 38.56 6.07
N SER A 259 48.80 38.67 7.14
CA SER A 259 49.11 39.52 8.30
C SER A 259 50.38 39.05 9.02
N LEU A 260 50.55 37.74 9.22
CA LEU A 260 51.74 37.15 9.82
C LEU A 260 52.99 37.33 8.94
N ARG A 261 52.86 37.22 7.60
CA ARG A 261 53.97 37.54 6.67
C ARG A 261 54.33 39.02 6.70
N GLY A 262 53.35 39.92 6.77
CA GLY A 262 53.57 41.36 6.91
C GLY A 262 54.26 41.74 8.23
N GLN A 263 53.91 41.07 9.33
CA GLN A 263 54.61 41.22 10.61
C GLN A 263 56.04 40.70 10.57
N ARG A 264 56.30 39.54 9.94
CA ARG A 264 57.68 39.05 9.73
C ARG A 264 58.53 40.03 8.91
N HIS A 265 57.97 40.60 7.83
CA HIS A 265 58.68 41.60 7.03
C HIS A 265 58.91 42.94 7.75
N ARG A 266 58.03 43.32 8.69
CA ARG A 266 58.25 44.49 9.56
C ARG A 266 59.26 44.22 10.67
N ALA A 267 59.29 43.01 11.23
CA ALA A 267 60.28 42.60 12.22
C ALA A 267 61.70 42.57 11.62
N ASP A 268 61.87 42.12 10.37
CA ASP A 268 63.16 42.15 9.65
C ASP A 268 63.60 43.56 9.21
N ARG A 269 62.71 44.57 9.29
CA ARG A 269 63.00 45.98 8.98
C ARG A 269 63.03 46.88 10.20
N ALA A 270 62.90 46.34 11.41
CA ALA A 270 63.10 47.13 12.61
C ALA A 270 64.56 47.62 12.64
N PRO A 271 64.82 48.94 12.71
CA PRO A 271 66.19 49.43 12.84
C PRO A 271 66.75 48.93 14.17
N ILE A 272 67.92 48.29 14.11
CA ILE A 272 68.73 48.00 15.29
C ILE A 272 69.04 49.35 15.93
N VAL A 273 68.34 49.67 17.01
CA VAL A 273 68.67 50.79 17.88
C VAL A 273 70.06 50.47 18.44
N GLY A 274 71.07 51.16 17.90
CA GLY A 274 72.45 51.06 18.34
C GLY A 274 72.60 51.38 19.83
N PRO A 275 73.67 50.89 20.46
CA PRO A 275 73.91 51.11 21.89
C PRO A 275 74.07 52.61 22.18
N PRO A 276 73.71 53.07 23.39
CA PRO A 276 73.81 54.49 23.73
C PRO A 276 75.27 54.94 23.70
N GLU A 277 75.55 55.98 22.91
CA GLU A 277 76.84 56.66 22.89
C GLU A 277 77.16 57.24 24.27
N LYS A 278 78.38 56.97 24.74
CA LYS A 278 78.95 57.57 25.93
C LYS A 278 79.17 59.06 25.66
N SER A 279 78.36 59.91 26.29
CA SER A 279 78.64 61.33 26.41
C SER A 279 79.80 61.54 27.38
N HIS A 280 80.98 61.80 26.80
CA HIS A 280 82.15 62.31 27.52
C HIS A 280 81.93 63.77 27.94
N CYS A 281 82.41 64.06 29.15
CA CYS A 281 82.40 65.32 29.86
C CYS A 281 82.99 66.49 29.08
N TYR A 282 82.42 67.69 29.30
CA TYR A 282 83.20 68.92 29.33
C TYR A 282 82.90 69.68 30.64
N MET A 283 84.03 70.05 31.28
CA MET A 283 84.26 70.86 32.49
C MET A 283 83.95 70.24 33.85
#